data_AF-A0A940E071-F1
#
_entry.id   AF-A0A940E071-F1
#
_cell.length_a   1.000
_cell.length_b   1.000
_cell.length_c   1.000
_cell.angle_alpha   90.00
_cell.angle_beta   90.00
_cell.angle_gamma   90.00
#
_symmetry.space_group_name_H-M   'P 1'
#
loop_
_entity.id
_entity.type
_entity.pdbx_description
1 polymer ?
#
loop_
_entity_poly.entity_id
_entity_poly.type
_entity_poly.pdbx_seq_one_letter_code
_entity_poly.pdbx_strand_id
1 'polypeptide(L)'
;MFANLLFYVGLIVSLSIGFMYFRDLGDVSQMVLKVKRNNMIRFIRNENTYLAAGFAGLALMLVGHFLGGGPGWLFFLGVPAVTLVIVFLFVFPWVWVHIGLRNQQNTARYYPISEAQRYINPSASVLVIENNGHARAHSDAQLMRPHLAGNDKGLGGDDIVMTYCAMANLGQAYKPEIHGKRLDLEVMAQHGNNLILRDNTTGEPIQQIYGRFDSDASKTAVMQPWPTFRMSFRGFQKAYPDGEVFLNKPSSNPLLRLFDTFTETVFSSGIAKQHQEEAPVMDNMSHSDNRLPNKTYVWGITIGDDAVCWTDDFLAENKGLINTTVGGRDVVVSYDPIYESVGVWYNDSGAPITHVDFFGHADCGQLTRVETLRSGMFWHVWVEFFPGTDINRSGPLHTTPDPRQTPAQSE
;
A
#
# COMPACT_ATOMS: atom_id res chain seq x y z
N MET A 1 -23.57 -2.77 -46.28
CA MET A 1 -23.53 -1.56 -45.41
C MET A 1 -23.70 -1.93 -43.94
N PHE A 2 -24.75 -2.65 -43.56
CA PHE A 2 -25.00 -3.10 -42.18
C PHE A 2 -23.86 -3.93 -41.57
N ALA A 3 -23.32 -4.94 -42.28
CA ALA A 3 -22.20 -5.76 -41.80
C ALA A 3 -20.93 -4.93 -41.49
N ASN A 4 -20.60 -3.96 -42.36
CA ASN A 4 -19.49 -3.03 -42.13
C ASN A 4 -19.73 -2.15 -40.90
N LEU A 5 -20.97 -1.67 -40.71
CA LEU A 5 -21.31 -0.89 -39.53
C LEU A 5 -21.08 -1.68 -38.24
N LEU A 6 -21.60 -2.91 -38.17
CA LEU A 6 -21.37 -3.79 -37.01
C LEU A 6 -19.88 -4.06 -36.77
N PHE A 7 -19.14 -4.35 -37.83
CA PHE A 7 -17.71 -4.60 -37.76
C PHE A 7 -16.95 -3.41 -37.16
N TYR A 8 -17.08 -2.22 -37.76
CA TYR A 8 -16.30 -1.05 -37.35
C TYR A 8 -16.75 -0.49 -36.00
N VAL A 9 -18.05 -0.51 -35.69
CA VAL A 9 -18.54 -0.09 -34.37
C VAL A 9 -18.03 -1.04 -33.29
N GLY A 10 -18.16 -2.35 -33.50
CA GLY A 10 -17.65 -3.36 -32.56
C GLY A 10 -16.14 -3.24 -32.34
N LEU A 11 -15.38 -3.08 -33.43
CA LEU A 11 -13.93 -2.89 -33.41
C LEU A 11 -13.54 -1.66 -32.59
N ILE A 12 -14.13 -0.50 -32.89
CA ILE A 12 -13.82 0.76 -32.21
C ILE A 12 -14.14 0.66 -30.71
N VAL A 13 -15.31 0.14 -30.36
CA VAL A 13 -15.73 -0.03 -28.96
C VAL A 13 -14.77 -0.96 -28.23
N SER A 14 -14.50 -2.14 -28.79
CA SER A 14 -13.68 -3.15 -28.12
C SER A 14 -12.23 -2.71 -27.97
N LEU A 15 -11.62 -2.16 -29.02
CA LEU A 15 -10.24 -1.64 -28.95
C LEU A 15 -10.12 -0.46 -28.00
N SER A 16 -11.08 0.47 -28.01
CA SER A 16 -11.03 1.66 -27.15
C SER A 16 -11.11 1.25 -25.67
N ILE A 17 -12.06 0.38 -25.32
CA ILE A 17 -12.21 -0.11 -23.95
C ILE A 17 -11.01 -0.96 -23.55
N GLY A 18 -10.56 -1.89 -24.41
CA GLY A 18 -9.42 -2.75 -24.12
C GLY A 18 -8.14 -1.94 -23.90
N PHE A 19 -7.87 -0.94 -24.74
CA PHE A 19 -6.72 -0.06 -24.58
C PHE A 19 -6.79 0.75 -23.28
N MET A 20 -7.97 1.33 -22.97
CA MET A 20 -8.14 2.06 -21.71
C MET A 20 -7.97 1.16 -20.49
N TYR A 21 -8.49 -0.07 -20.53
CA TYR A 21 -8.33 -1.06 -19.46
C TYR A 21 -6.87 -1.46 -19.26
N PHE A 22 -6.16 -1.77 -20.36
CA PHE A 22 -4.72 -2.05 -20.35
C PHE A 22 -3.92 -0.89 -19.76
N ARG A 23 -4.19 0.34 -20.19
CA ARG A 23 -3.51 1.55 -19.70
C ARG A 23 -3.82 1.82 -18.22
N ASP A 24 -5.09 1.81 -17.84
CA ASP A 24 -5.54 2.35 -16.55
C ASP A 24 -5.39 1.35 -15.39
N LEU A 25 -5.45 0.03 -15.64
CA LEU A 25 -5.26 -1.02 -14.63
C LEU A 25 -4.03 -1.92 -14.84
N GLY A 26 -3.31 -1.78 -15.95
CA GLY A 26 -2.09 -2.56 -16.17
C GLY A 26 -0.86 -1.89 -15.59
N ASP A 27 -0.35 -2.36 -14.44
CA ASP A 27 0.89 -1.83 -13.81
C ASP A 27 2.08 -1.76 -14.76
N VAL A 28 2.27 -2.81 -15.58
CA VAL A 28 3.35 -2.85 -16.58
C VAL A 28 3.22 -1.74 -17.61
N SER A 29 1.99 -1.41 -18.01
CA SER A 29 1.75 -0.31 -18.95
C SER A 29 2.02 1.05 -18.31
N GLN A 30 1.79 1.19 -16.99
CA GLN A 30 2.00 2.44 -16.26
C GLN A 30 3.47 2.80 -16.08
N MET A 31 4.39 1.85 -16.31
CA MET A 31 5.83 2.13 -16.40
C MET A 31 6.19 3.01 -17.61
N VAL A 32 5.31 3.09 -18.61
CA VAL A 32 5.53 3.85 -19.86
C VAL A 32 4.38 4.78 -20.23
N LEU A 33 3.20 4.61 -19.63
CA LEU A 33 2.01 5.43 -19.88
C LEU A 33 1.57 6.13 -18.59
N LYS A 34 1.39 7.45 -18.67
CA LYS A 34 0.81 8.24 -17.58
C LYS A 34 -0.67 7.95 -17.44
N VAL A 35 -1.13 7.74 -16.21
CA VAL A 35 -2.53 7.50 -15.90
C VAL A 35 -3.10 8.62 -15.03
N LYS A 36 -4.23 9.17 -15.46
CA LYS A 36 -5.01 10.08 -14.63
C LYS A 36 -5.76 9.28 -13.57
N ARG A 37 -5.60 9.66 -12.31
CA ARG A 37 -6.30 9.04 -11.17
C ARG A 37 -7.80 8.81 -11.42
N ASN A 38 -8.51 9.85 -11.88
CA ASN A 38 -9.95 9.77 -12.11
C ASN A 38 -10.35 8.67 -13.12
N ASN A 39 -9.51 8.39 -14.11
CA ASN A 39 -9.77 7.32 -15.08
C ASN A 39 -9.62 5.95 -14.41
N MET A 40 -8.53 5.75 -13.67
CA MET A 40 -8.25 4.52 -12.93
C MET A 40 -9.38 4.20 -11.93
N ILE A 41 -9.73 5.14 -11.07
CA ILE A 41 -10.82 5.00 -10.10
C ILE A 41 -12.15 4.64 -10.78
N ARG A 42 -12.46 5.27 -11.92
CA ARG A 42 -13.67 4.94 -12.70
C ARG A 42 -13.63 3.50 -13.23
N PHE A 43 -12.47 3.03 -13.70
CA PHE A 43 -12.29 1.65 -14.15
C PHE A 43 -12.43 0.66 -13.00
N ILE A 44 -11.82 0.90 -11.84
CA ILE A 44 -11.93 0.02 -10.67
C ILE A 44 -13.40 -0.16 -10.27
N ARG A 45 -14.18 0.92 -10.20
CA ARG A 45 -15.60 0.90 -9.83
C ARG A 45 -16.48 0.16 -10.85
N ASN A 46 -16.15 0.23 -12.13
CA ASN A 46 -17.02 -0.22 -13.22
C ASN A 46 -16.38 -1.30 -14.09
N GLU A 47 -15.39 -2.02 -13.55
CA GLU A 47 -14.55 -2.96 -14.29
C GLU A 47 -15.38 -3.96 -15.09
N ASN A 48 -16.30 -4.66 -14.42
CA ASN A 48 -17.16 -5.66 -15.05
C ASN A 48 -18.05 -5.06 -16.16
N THR A 49 -18.54 -3.83 -15.98
CA THR A 49 -19.33 -3.14 -17.00
C THR A 49 -18.48 -2.81 -18.23
N TYR A 50 -17.25 -2.34 -18.04
CA TYR A 50 -16.32 -2.09 -19.13
C TYR A 50 -15.93 -3.38 -19.84
N LEU A 51 -15.59 -4.44 -19.11
CA LEU A 51 -15.27 -5.75 -19.70
C LEU A 51 -16.46 -6.27 -20.51
N ALA A 52 -17.68 -6.23 -19.97
CA ALA A 52 -18.89 -6.66 -20.67
C ALA A 52 -19.13 -5.85 -21.95
N ALA A 53 -19.02 -4.52 -21.90
CA ALA A 53 -19.15 -3.66 -23.08
C ALA A 53 -18.06 -3.91 -24.12
N GLY A 54 -16.82 -4.14 -23.68
CA GLY A 54 -15.68 -4.46 -24.54
C GLY A 54 -15.84 -5.80 -25.26
N PHE A 55 -16.27 -6.84 -24.56
CA PHE A 55 -16.56 -8.16 -25.14
C PHE A 55 -17.82 -8.16 -26.01
N ALA A 56 -18.84 -7.37 -25.67
CA ALA A 56 -19.98 -7.15 -26.55
C ALA A 56 -19.55 -6.47 -27.86
N GLY A 57 -18.66 -5.46 -27.78
CA GLY A 57 -18.01 -4.86 -28.94
C GLY A 57 -17.25 -5.88 -29.79
N LEU A 58 -16.48 -6.77 -29.15
CA LEU A 58 -15.77 -7.84 -29.85
C LEU A 58 -16.74 -8.80 -30.56
N ALA A 59 -17.82 -9.21 -29.88
CA ALA A 59 -18.85 -10.05 -30.47
C ALA A 59 -19.52 -9.39 -31.68
N LEU A 60 -19.88 -8.09 -31.57
CA LEU A 60 -20.43 -7.30 -32.68
C LEU A 60 -19.46 -7.22 -33.85
N MET A 61 -18.16 -7.05 -33.58
CA MET A 61 -17.13 -7.05 -34.61
C MET A 61 -17.10 -8.39 -35.35
N LEU A 62 -17.08 -9.51 -34.61
CA LEU A 62 -17.05 -10.86 -35.19
C LEU A 62 -18.32 -11.16 -35.99
N VAL A 63 -19.50 -10.80 -35.48
CA VAL A 63 -20.77 -10.93 -36.21
C VAL A 63 -20.73 -10.12 -37.50
N GLY A 64 -20.31 -8.85 -37.43
CA GLY A 64 -20.15 -8.00 -38.62
C GLY A 64 -19.20 -8.62 -39.64
N HIS A 65 -18.09 -9.20 -39.18
CA HIS A 65 -17.13 -9.91 -40.01
C HIS A 65 -17.74 -11.14 -40.71
N PHE A 66 -18.43 -12.02 -39.97
CA PHE A 66 -19.08 -13.21 -40.56
C PHE A 66 -20.21 -12.87 -41.55
N LEU A 67 -20.79 -11.68 -41.43
CA LEU A 67 -21.76 -11.14 -42.39
C LEU A 67 -21.10 -10.48 -43.62
N GLY A 68 -19.78 -10.62 -43.79
CA GLY A 68 -19.01 -10.06 -44.92
C GLY A 68 -18.58 -8.60 -44.71
N GLY A 69 -18.63 -8.10 -43.48
CA GLY A 69 -18.14 -6.78 -43.10
C GLY A 69 -16.62 -6.74 -42.83
N GLY A 70 -16.05 -5.56 -42.94
CA GLY A 70 -14.61 -5.32 -42.79
C GLY A 70 -13.84 -5.38 -44.12
N PRO A 71 -12.62 -4.83 -44.15
CA PRO A 71 -11.80 -4.81 -45.35
C PRO A 71 -11.26 -6.20 -45.69
N GLY A 72 -11.25 -6.57 -46.98
CA GLY A 72 -10.91 -7.92 -47.43
C GLY A 72 -9.52 -8.44 -47.03
N TRP A 73 -8.55 -7.55 -46.80
CA TRP A 73 -7.22 -7.94 -46.30
C TRP A 73 -7.21 -8.32 -44.81
N LEU A 74 -8.15 -7.77 -44.02
CA LEU A 74 -8.35 -8.21 -42.64
C LEU A 74 -9.04 -9.59 -42.59
N PHE A 75 -9.62 -10.08 -43.68
CA PHE A 75 -10.55 -11.21 -43.63
C PHE A 75 -9.92 -12.55 -43.22
N PHE A 76 -8.64 -12.81 -43.58
CA PHE A 76 -7.99 -14.10 -43.32
C PHE A 76 -6.82 -14.03 -42.33
N LEU A 77 -6.07 -12.93 -42.30
CA LEU A 77 -4.92 -12.77 -41.40
C LEU A 77 -5.13 -11.65 -40.37
N GLY A 78 -5.87 -10.61 -40.75
CA GLY A 78 -5.99 -9.42 -39.91
C GLY A 78 -7.03 -9.53 -38.80
N VAL A 79 -8.18 -10.16 -39.00
CA VAL A 79 -9.21 -10.37 -37.98
C VAL A 79 -8.69 -11.27 -36.86
N PRO A 80 -8.00 -12.40 -37.15
CA PRO A 80 -7.31 -13.15 -36.11
C PRO A 80 -6.30 -12.29 -35.35
N ALA A 81 -5.44 -11.54 -36.05
CA ALA A 81 -4.44 -10.70 -35.39
C ALA A 81 -5.05 -9.59 -34.52
N VAL A 82 -6.05 -8.87 -35.03
CA VAL A 82 -6.78 -7.82 -34.30
C VAL A 82 -7.54 -8.40 -33.12
N THR A 83 -8.17 -9.56 -33.30
CA THR A 83 -8.84 -10.27 -32.20
C THR A 83 -7.84 -10.65 -31.12
N LEU A 84 -6.66 -11.15 -31.48
CA LEU A 84 -5.60 -11.47 -30.51
C LEU A 84 -5.13 -10.23 -29.76
N VAL A 85 -4.97 -9.09 -30.44
CA VAL A 85 -4.63 -7.81 -29.77
C VAL A 85 -5.72 -7.40 -28.80
N ILE A 86 -7.00 -7.44 -29.22
CA ILE A 86 -8.13 -7.12 -28.35
C ILE A 86 -8.15 -8.05 -27.13
N VAL A 87 -8.05 -9.35 -27.35
CA VAL A 87 -8.03 -10.36 -26.29
C VAL A 87 -6.85 -10.11 -25.35
N PHE A 88 -5.66 -9.81 -25.87
CA PHE A 88 -4.51 -9.45 -25.04
C PHE A 88 -4.80 -8.22 -24.17
N LEU A 89 -5.35 -7.15 -24.74
CA LEU A 89 -5.66 -5.92 -24.01
C LEU A 89 -6.64 -6.13 -22.83
N PHE A 90 -7.50 -7.15 -22.89
CA PHE A 90 -8.41 -7.51 -21.80
C PHE A 90 -7.85 -8.59 -20.86
N VAL A 91 -7.38 -9.69 -21.43
CA VAL A 91 -6.98 -10.87 -20.66
C VAL A 91 -5.67 -10.62 -19.93
N PHE A 92 -4.70 -9.93 -20.53
CA PHE A 92 -3.42 -9.69 -19.86
C PHE A 92 -3.58 -8.86 -18.57
N PRO A 93 -4.22 -7.67 -18.56
CA PRO A 93 -4.39 -6.92 -17.33
C PRO A 93 -5.26 -7.66 -16.30
N TRP A 94 -6.32 -8.34 -16.74
CA TRP A 94 -7.17 -9.10 -15.83
C TRP A 94 -6.41 -10.26 -15.15
N VAL A 95 -5.63 -11.04 -15.92
CA VAL A 95 -4.79 -12.11 -15.36
C VAL A 95 -3.71 -11.53 -14.46
N TRP A 96 -3.08 -10.43 -14.87
CA TRP A 96 -2.05 -9.76 -14.08
C TRP A 96 -2.59 -9.33 -12.70
N VAL A 97 -3.69 -8.58 -12.69
CA VAL A 97 -4.31 -8.04 -11.47
C VAL A 97 -4.90 -9.15 -10.60
N HIS A 98 -5.80 -9.97 -11.14
CA HIS A 98 -6.58 -10.90 -10.31
C HIS A 98 -5.89 -12.24 -10.03
N ILE A 99 -4.94 -12.66 -10.87
CA ILE A 99 -4.20 -13.92 -10.67
C ILE A 99 -2.77 -13.64 -10.22
N GLY A 100 -2.09 -12.67 -10.81
CA GLY A 100 -0.70 -12.32 -10.49
C GLY A 100 -0.57 -11.70 -9.11
N LEU A 101 -1.46 -10.76 -8.77
CA LEU A 101 -1.49 -10.07 -7.48
C LEU A 101 -2.41 -10.75 -6.47
N ARG A 102 -2.64 -12.06 -6.64
CA ARG A 102 -3.48 -12.87 -5.76
C ARG A 102 -3.11 -12.63 -4.31
N ASN A 103 -4.01 -11.93 -3.62
CA ASN A 103 -3.80 -11.47 -2.26
C ASN A 103 -4.00 -12.60 -1.24
N GLN A 104 -3.57 -12.38 0.00
CA GLN A 104 -3.75 -13.33 1.09
C GLN A 104 -4.42 -12.69 2.30
N GLN A 105 -5.42 -11.82 2.09
CA GLN A 105 -6.19 -11.21 3.19
C GLN A 105 -6.78 -12.27 4.14
N ASN A 106 -7.24 -13.41 3.60
CA ASN A 106 -7.92 -14.45 4.39
C ASN A 106 -7.15 -15.78 4.44
N THR A 107 -6.04 -15.90 3.72
CA THR A 107 -5.36 -17.19 3.49
C THR A 107 -3.88 -17.18 3.85
N ALA A 108 -3.39 -16.10 4.48
CA ALA A 108 -1.99 -16.01 4.87
C ALA A 108 -1.63 -17.10 5.87
N ARG A 109 -0.45 -17.69 5.66
CA ARG A 109 0.10 -18.72 6.53
C ARG A 109 1.25 -18.14 7.34
N TYR A 110 1.13 -18.28 8.65
CA TYR A 110 2.11 -17.86 9.61
C TYR A 110 2.81 -19.08 10.18
N TYR A 111 4.13 -18.96 10.32
CA TYR A 111 5.02 -20.03 10.73
C TYR A 111 5.85 -19.60 11.93
N PRO A 112 6.26 -20.53 12.81
CA PRO A 112 7.17 -20.19 13.89
C PRO A 112 8.50 -19.68 13.33
N ILE A 113 9.18 -18.83 14.10
CA ILE A 113 10.50 -18.26 13.76
C ILE A 113 11.51 -19.32 13.29
N SER A 114 11.54 -20.48 13.93
CA SER A 114 12.47 -21.58 13.62
C SER A 114 12.32 -22.12 12.19
N GLU A 115 11.12 -22.04 11.63
CA GLU A 115 10.88 -22.40 10.23
C GLU A 115 11.22 -21.25 9.29
N ALA A 116 10.83 -20.02 9.65
CA ALA A 116 11.05 -18.83 8.85
C ALA A 116 12.54 -18.48 8.64
N GLN A 117 13.41 -18.85 9.60
CA GLN A 117 14.87 -18.74 9.51
C GLN A 117 15.48 -19.42 8.27
N ARG A 118 14.78 -20.39 7.68
CA ARG A 118 15.25 -21.08 6.46
C ARG A 118 15.02 -20.26 5.18
N TYR A 119 14.19 -19.22 5.25
CA TYR A 119 13.71 -18.47 4.09
C TYR A 119 14.00 -16.97 4.17
N ILE A 120 14.17 -16.42 5.38
CA ILE A 120 14.34 -14.98 5.61
C ILE A 120 15.74 -14.72 6.16
N ASN A 121 16.47 -13.83 5.50
CA ASN A 121 17.77 -13.38 5.96
C ASN A 121 17.63 -12.66 7.32
N PRO A 122 18.50 -12.92 8.33
CA PRO A 122 18.47 -12.23 9.61
C PRO A 122 18.49 -10.68 9.53
N SER A 123 19.13 -10.10 8.51
CA SER A 123 19.14 -8.65 8.29
C SER A 123 18.00 -8.14 7.41
N ALA A 124 17.12 -9.01 6.92
CA ALA A 124 15.97 -8.58 6.13
C ALA A 124 15.07 -7.66 6.95
N SER A 125 14.57 -6.61 6.31
CA SER A 125 13.57 -5.74 6.92
C SER A 125 12.23 -6.49 7.03
N VAL A 126 11.59 -6.37 8.18
CA VAL A 126 10.27 -6.94 8.45
C VAL A 126 9.36 -5.88 9.04
N LEU A 127 8.12 -5.90 8.58
CA LEU A 127 6.99 -5.16 9.13
C LEU A 127 6.35 -6.01 10.22
N VAL A 128 6.14 -5.42 11.38
CA VAL A 128 5.65 -6.10 12.57
C VAL A 128 4.35 -5.47 13.02
N ILE A 129 3.42 -6.35 13.38
CA ILE A 129 2.18 -6.04 14.08
C ILE A 129 2.10 -6.93 15.31
N GLU A 130 1.54 -6.39 16.38
CA GLU A 130 1.38 -7.07 17.64
C GLU A 130 0.03 -6.71 18.24
N ASN A 131 -0.64 -7.69 18.86
CA ASN A 131 -1.85 -7.49 19.64
C ASN A 131 -1.89 -8.52 20.78
N ASN A 132 -2.08 -8.07 22.02
CA ASN A 132 -2.21 -8.93 23.20
C ASN A 132 -1.09 -9.98 23.36
N GLY A 133 0.16 -9.58 23.08
CA GLY A 133 1.35 -10.43 23.11
C GLY A 133 1.54 -11.31 21.88
N HIS A 134 0.57 -11.36 20.95
CA HIS A 134 0.67 -12.11 19.70
C HIS A 134 1.27 -11.22 18.62
N ALA A 135 2.52 -11.50 18.23
CA ALA A 135 3.23 -10.72 17.22
C ALA A 135 3.40 -11.50 15.91
N ARG A 136 3.31 -10.78 14.78
CA ARG A 136 3.55 -11.30 13.43
C ARG A 136 4.53 -10.43 12.65
N ALA A 137 5.53 -11.06 12.05
CA ALA A 137 6.47 -10.42 11.14
C ALA A 137 6.15 -10.71 9.66
N HIS A 138 6.38 -9.72 8.81
CA HIS A 138 6.15 -9.80 7.38
C HIS A 138 7.33 -9.15 6.64
N SER A 139 8.15 -9.93 5.94
CA SER A 139 9.26 -9.35 5.18
C SER A 139 8.77 -8.77 3.85
N ASP A 140 9.44 -7.70 3.40
CA ASP A 140 9.11 -7.02 2.15
C ASP A 140 9.04 -8.01 0.97
N ALA A 141 10.02 -8.92 0.87
CA ALA A 141 10.10 -9.91 -0.20
C ALA A 141 8.92 -10.90 -0.18
N GLN A 142 8.40 -11.27 0.99
CA GLN A 142 7.28 -12.22 1.10
C GLN A 142 5.95 -11.51 0.82
N LEU A 143 5.82 -10.23 1.20
CA LEU A 143 4.63 -9.41 0.98
C LEU A 143 4.52 -8.84 -0.44
N MET A 144 5.63 -8.64 -1.14
CA MET A 144 5.69 -7.89 -2.40
C MET A 144 4.70 -8.36 -3.46
N ARG A 145 4.43 -9.66 -3.60
CA ARG A 145 3.45 -10.17 -4.56
C ARG A 145 2.01 -10.13 -4.01
N PRO A 146 1.68 -10.72 -2.83
CA PRO A 146 0.30 -10.76 -2.37
C PRO A 146 -0.22 -9.40 -1.88
N HIS A 147 0.65 -8.48 -1.45
CA HIS A 147 0.36 -7.17 -0.86
C HIS A 147 -0.51 -7.18 0.42
N LEU A 148 -1.35 -8.18 0.62
CA LEU A 148 -2.21 -8.37 1.79
C LEU A 148 -1.85 -9.69 2.48
N ALA A 149 -1.73 -9.66 3.81
CA ALA A 149 -1.56 -10.84 4.63
C ALA A 149 -2.46 -10.78 5.88
N GLY A 150 -3.39 -11.72 5.98
CA GLY A 150 -4.30 -11.92 7.10
C GLY A 150 -4.89 -13.33 7.07
N ASN A 151 -5.60 -13.71 8.12
CA ASN A 151 -6.31 -15.00 8.17
C ASN A 151 -7.51 -14.97 9.11
N ASP A 152 -8.34 -15.99 9.00
CA ASP A 152 -9.52 -16.24 9.82
C ASP A 152 -9.25 -16.28 11.33
N LYS A 153 -8.03 -16.64 11.74
CA LYS A 153 -7.63 -16.66 13.16
C LYS A 153 -7.44 -15.26 13.76
N GLY A 154 -7.30 -14.22 12.94
CA GLY A 154 -6.95 -12.88 13.39
C GLY A 154 -5.58 -12.81 14.08
N LEU A 155 -5.33 -11.72 14.79
CA LEU A 155 -4.15 -11.44 15.60
C LEU A 155 -4.61 -11.02 17.00
N GLY A 156 -4.29 -11.81 18.03
CA GLY A 156 -4.69 -11.49 19.40
C GLY A 156 -6.20 -11.34 19.63
N GLY A 157 -7.03 -11.96 18.78
CA GLY A 157 -8.50 -11.89 18.83
C GLY A 157 -9.15 -10.89 17.87
N ASP A 158 -8.37 -10.04 17.20
CA ASP A 158 -8.87 -9.06 16.23
C ASP A 158 -8.56 -9.45 14.79
N ASP A 159 -9.46 -9.13 13.86
CA ASP A 159 -9.19 -9.25 12.42
C ASP A 159 -8.28 -8.09 11.97
N ILE A 160 -6.98 -8.36 11.89
CA ILE A 160 -5.96 -7.40 11.48
C ILE A 160 -5.27 -7.94 10.24
N VAL A 161 -5.26 -7.12 9.19
CA VAL A 161 -4.66 -7.44 7.90
C VAL A 161 -3.49 -6.51 7.65
N MET A 162 -2.32 -7.09 7.39
CA MET A 162 -1.16 -6.34 6.91
C MET A 162 -1.38 -5.97 5.44
N THR A 163 -1.19 -4.69 5.10
CA THR A 163 -1.13 -4.20 3.73
C THR A 163 0.28 -3.73 3.40
N TYR A 164 0.73 -3.93 2.17
CA TYR A 164 2.08 -3.56 1.75
C TYR A 164 2.10 -3.03 0.33
N CYS A 165 2.77 -1.89 0.12
CA CYS A 165 3.08 -1.34 -1.19
C CYS A 165 4.59 -1.21 -1.34
N ALA A 166 5.15 -2.05 -2.21
CA ALA A 166 6.58 -2.06 -2.44
C ALA A 166 7.08 -0.78 -3.18
N MET A 167 6.24 -0.13 -3.99
CA MET A 167 6.56 1.17 -4.62
C MET A 167 6.75 2.29 -3.58
N ALA A 168 6.01 2.23 -2.47
CA ALA A 168 6.06 3.20 -1.38
C ALA A 168 7.05 2.83 -0.27
N ASN A 169 7.54 1.58 -0.27
CA ASN A 169 8.14 0.93 0.90
C ASN A 169 7.23 0.96 2.15
N LEU A 170 5.90 0.99 1.94
CA LEU A 170 4.92 1.22 2.99
C LEU A 170 4.22 -0.08 3.39
N GLY A 171 4.46 -0.51 4.63
CA GLY A 171 3.60 -1.44 5.34
C GLY A 171 2.69 -0.71 6.30
N GLN A 172 1.40 -1.04 6.28
CA GLN A 172 0.43 -0.53 7.24
C GLN A 172 -0.64 -1.59 7.44
N ALA A 173 -0.85 -2.01 8.69
CA ALA A 173 -1.94 -2.89 9.02
C ALA A 173 -3.20 -2.10 9.37
N TYR A 174 -4.34 -2.76 9.14
CA TYR A 174 -5.67 -2.22 9.38
C TYR A 174 -6.57 -3.31 9.97
N LYS A 175 -7.57 -2.91 10.74
CA LYS A 175 -8.81 -3.69 10.83
C LYS A 175 -9.58 -3.47 9.53
N PRO A 176 -9.85 -4.51 8.72
CA PRO A 176 -10.44 -4.37 7.40
C PRO A 176 -11.95 -4.16 7.51
N GLU A 177 -12.38 -3.12 8.23
CA GLU A 177 -13.76 -2.84 8.54
C GLU A 177 -14.04 -1.34 8.38
N ILE A 178 -15.18 -1.01 7.76
CA ILE A 178 -15.73 0.35 7.75
C ILE A 178 -17.21 0.27 8.14
N HIS A 179 -17.62 1.11 9.10
CA HIS A 179 -19.01 1.18 9.59
C HIS A 179 -19.59 -0.19 10.04
N GLY A 180 -18.82 -1.00 10.78
CA GLY A 180 -19.32 -2.31 11.25
C GLY A 180 -19.26 -3.42 10.20
N LYS A 181 -18.81 -3.13 8.98
CA LYS A 181 -18.80 -4.09 7.86
C LYS A 181 -17.39 -4.42 7.44
N ARG A 182 -17.05 -5.71 7.56
CA ARG A 182 -15.80 -6.28 7.06
C ARG A 182 -15.71 -6.10 5.54
N LEU A 183 -14.55 -5.67 5.05
CA LEU A 183 -14.25 -5.42 3.66
C LEU A 183 -13.62 -6.65 3.00
N ASP A 184 -13.93 -6.88 1.74
CA ASP A 184 -13.27 -7.90 0.90
C ASP A 184 -12.22 -7.22 0.04
N LEU A 185 -10.99 -7.12 0.56
CA LEU A 185 -9.95 -6.29 -0.02
C LEU A 185 -9.24 -7.00 -1.18
N GLU A 186 -9.19 -6.33 -2.32
CA GLU A 186 -8.44 -6.77 -3.50
C GLU A 186 -7.45 -5.69 -3.95
N VAL A 187 -6.32 -6.13 -4.46
CA VAL A 187 -5.27 -5.28 -5.02
C VAL A 187 -5.61 -4.97 -6.47
N MET A 188 -5.74 -3.68 -6.83
CA MET A 188 -6.21 -3.30 -8.17
C MET A 188 -5.17 -2.58 -9.01
N ALA A 189 -4.48 -1.60 -8.43
CA ALA A 189 -3.55 -0.73 -9.14
C ALA A 189 -2.67 0.05 -8.16
N GLN A 190 -1.88 0.98 -8.66
CA GLN A 190 -1.22 2.01 -7.86
C GLN A 190 -1.41 3.39 -8.49
N HIS A 191 -1.41 4.44 -7.68
CA HIS A 191 -1.33 5.82 -8.15
C HIS A 191 -0.59 6.66 -7.11
N GLY A 192 0.21 7.63 -7.54
CA GLY A 192 1.13 8.35 -6.64
C GLY A 192 2.17 7.42 -5.99
N ASN A 193 2.57 6.33 -6.67
CA ASN A 193 3.45 5.29 -6.11
C ASN A 193 2.91 4.63 -4.82
N ASN A 194 1.60 4.69 -4.58
CA ASN A 194 0.93 3.97 -3.49
C ASN A 194 -0.21 3.09 -4.00
N LEU A 195 -0.37 1.95 -3.33
CA LEU A 195 -1.34 0.91 -3.66
C LEU A 195 -2.79 1.41 -3.55
N ILE A 196 -3.60 1.05 -4.54
CA ILE A 196 -5.06 1.18 -4.50
C ILE A 196 -5.66 -0.21 -4.36
N LEU A 197 -6.42 -0.36 -3.29
CA LEU A 197 -7.24 -1.52 -3.01
C LEU A 197 -8.67 -1.29 -3.52
N ARG A 198 -9.47 -2.34 -3.60
CA ARG A 198 -10.93 -2.28 -3.79
C ARG A 198 -11.58 -3.15 -2.72
N ASP A 199 -12.69 -2.68 -2.15
CA ASP A 199 -13.62 -3.56 -1.47
C ASP A 199 -14.53 -4.22 -2.51
N ASN A 200 -14.37 -5.52 -2.72
CA ASN A 200 -15.13 -6.30 -3.70
C ASN A 200 -16.63 -6.42 -3.36
N THR A 201 -17.02 -6.13 -2.12
CA THR A 201 -18.43 -6.10 -1.72
C THR A 201 -19.15 -4.89 -2.31
N THR A 202 -18.50 -3.73 -2.33
CA THR A 202 -19.10 -2.46 -2.77
C THR A 202 -18.58 -1.95 -4.10
N GLY A 203 -17.41 -2.42 -4.55
CA GLY A 203 -16.67 -1.89 -5.68
C GLY A 203 -15.89 -0.61 -5.37
N GLU A 204 -15.89 -0.13 -4.12
CA GLU A 204 -15.25 1.13 -3.77
C GLU A 204 -13.72 1.02 -3.68
N PRO A 205 -12.97 1.89 -4.38
CA PRO A 205 -11.52 1.96 -4.24
C PRO A 205 -11.09 2.54 -2.90
N ILE A 206 -9.96 2.08 -2.39
CA ILE A 206 -9.35 2.50 -1.12
C ILE A 206 -7.87 2.80 -1.36
N GLN A 207 -7.43 4.02 -1.08
CA GLN A 207 -6.00 4.35 -1.12
C GLN A 207 -5.32 3.79 0.13
N GLN A 208 -4.34 2.89 -0.03
CA GLN A 208 -3.71 2.14 1.06
C GLN A 208 -3.14 3.05 2.15
N ILE A 209 -2.49 4.17 1.80
CA ILE A 209 -1.88 5.09 2.78
C ILE A 209 -2.89 5.77 3.71
N TYR A 210 -4.13 5.93 3.26
CA TYR A 210 -5.21 6.54 4.03
C TYR A 210 -6.15 5.52 4.65
N GLY A 211 -6.26 4.31 4.07
CA GLY A 211 -7.17 3.28 4.54
C GLY A 211 -8.65 3.64 4.41
N ARG A 212 -9.02 4.63 3.58
CA ARG A 212 -10.39 5.13 3.42
C ARG A 212 -10.94 4.96 2.01
N PHE A 213 -12.26 4.94 1.88
CA PHE A 213 -12.91 4.98 0.57
C PHE A 213 -12.54 6.25 -0.21
N ASP A 214 -12.25 6.10 -1.50
CA ASP A 214 -11.89 7.19 -2.39
C ASP A 214 -13.05 8.19 -2.61
N SER A 215 -14.29 7.72 -2.51
CA SER A 215 -15.49 8.58 -2.58
C SER A 215 -15.70 9.45 -1.34
N ASP A 216 -15.08 9.12 -0.20
CA ASP A 216 -15.39 9.78 1.06
C ASP A 216 -14.52 11.01 1.35
N ALA A 217 -15.05 12.18 0.99
CA ALA A 217 -14.45 13.46 1.31
C ALA A 217 -14.49 13.80 2.80
N SER A 218 -15.41 13.20 3.58
CA SER A 218 -15.62 13.52 5.00
C SER A 218 -14.59 12.86 5.93
N LYS A 219 -13.78 11.94 5.39
CA LYS A 219 -12.75 11.18 6.11
C LYS A 219 -13.30 10.28 7.24
N THR A 220 -14.58 9.91 7.19
CA THR A 220 -15.23 9.07 8.22
C THR A 220 -15.22 7.59 7.86
N ALA A 221 -15.26 7.26 6.58
CA ALA A 221 -15.23 5.90 6.04
C ALA A 221 -13.79 5.42 5.90
N VAL A 222 -13.14 5.22 7.06
CA VAL A 222 -11.73 4.85 7.17
C VAL A 222 -11.59 3.56 7.99
N MET A 223 -10.75 2.64 7.52
CA MET A 223 -10.34 1.47 8.28
C MET A 223 -9.50 1.92 9.47
N GLN A 224 -9.70 1.30 10.64
CA GLN A 224 -8.86 1.58 11.79
C GLN A 224 -7.41 1.14 11.51
N PRO A 225 -6.43 2.07 11.47
CA PRO A 225 -5.02 1.69 11.35
C PRO A 225 -4.58 0.95 12.62
N TRP A 226 -3.71 -0.03 12.44
CA TRP A 226 -3.12 -0.80 13.52
C TRP A 226 -1.63 -0.46 13.65
N PRO A 227 -1.09 -0.28 14.87
CA PRO A 227 0.31 0.00 15.08
C PRO A 227 1.21 -0.96 14.30
N THR A 228 1.93 -0.40 13.34
CA THR A 228 2.83 -1.10 12.44
C THR A 228 4.20 -0.47 12.54
N PHE A 229 5.22 -1.28 12.72
CA PHE A 229 6.59 -0.80 12.84
C PHE A 229 7.54 -1.71 12.08
N ARG A 230 8.70 -1.17 11.73
CA ARG A 230 9.71 -1.87 10.93
C ARG A 230 10.94 -2.17 11.79
N MET A 231 11.53 -3.33 11.57
CA MET A 231 12.77 -3.77 12.21
C MET A 231 13.50 -4.80 11.35
N SER A 232 14.64 -5.28 11.80
CA SER A 232 15.29 -6.45 11.19
C SER A 232 14.64 -7.75 11.65
N PHE A 233 14.74 -8.81 10.85
CA PHE A 233 14.23 -10.12 11.23
C PHE A 233 14.92 -10.65 12.51
N ARG A 234 16.22 -10.41 12.69
CA ARG A 234 16.92 -10.71 13.95
C ARG A 234 16.42 -9.89 15.13
N GLY A 235 16.02 -8.64 14.92
CA GLY A 235 15.37 -7.81 15.93
C GLY A 235 14.07 -8.46 16.38
N PHE A 236 13.24 -8.89 15.42
CA PHE A 236 11.98 -9.58 15.68
C PHE A 236 12.18 -10.87 16.50
N GLN A 237 13.19 -11.66 16.16
CA GLN A 237 13.53 -12.89 16.89
C GLN A 237 13.86 -12.65 18.37
N LYS A 238 14.49 -11.52 18.67
CA LYS A 238 14.82 -11.13 20.04
C LYS A 238 13.62 -10.54 20.77
N ALA A 239 12.83 -9.71 20.09
CA ALA A 239 11.69 -9.00 20.68
C ALA A 239 10.50 -9.93 20.95
N TYR A 240 10.27 -10.88 20.04
CA TYR A 240 9.11 -11.76 20.03
C TYR A 240 9.54 -13.21 19.76
N PRO A 241 10.17 -13.91 20.72
CA PRO A 241 10.68 -15.26 20.51
C PRO A 241 9.61 -16.29 20.12
N ASP A 242 8.36 -16.06 20.56
CA ASP A 242 7.18 -16.86 20.22
C ASP A 242 6.37 -16.29 19.05
N GLY A 243 6.89 -15.25 18.39
CA GLY A 243 6.24 -14.59 17.26
C GLY A 243 6.12 -15.50 16.04
N GLU A 244 5.13 -15.21 15.20
CA GLU A 244 4.93 -15.91 13.94
C GLU A 244 5.37 -15.06 12.75
N VAL A 245 5.65 -15.70 11.62
CA VAL A 245 6.19 -15.03 10.44
C VAL A 245 5.40 -15.45 9.21
N PHE A 246 4.97 -14.46 8.43
CA PHE A 246 4.32 -14.69 7.16
C PHE A 246 5.31 -15.24 6.12
N LEU A 247 4.96 -16.37 5.50
CA LEU A 247 5.68 -16.91 4.35
C LEU A 247 4.74 -17.14 3.18
N ASN A 248 4.97 -16.41 2.09
CA ASN A 248 4.34 -16.61 0.79
C ASN A 248 5.07 -17.73 0.03
N LYS A 249 4.85 -18.98 0.46
CA LYS A 249 5.49 -20.13 -0.18
C LYS A 249 4.97 -20.34 -1.61
N PRO A 250 5.82 -20.84 -2.53
CA PRO A 250 5.41 -21.11 -3.89
C PRO A 250 4.19 -22.02 -3.98
N SER A 251 3.36 -21.80 -5.01
CA SER A 251 2.19 -22.64 -5.27
C SER A 251 2.57 -24.11 -5.49
N SER A 252 1.72 -25.03 -5.03
CA SER A 252 1.84 -26.46 -5.34
C SER A 252 1.46 -26.78 -6.79
N ASN A 253 0.69 -25.90 -7.45
CA ASN A 253 0.36 -26.02 -8.86
C ASN A 253 1.57 -25.59 -9.73
N PRO A 254 2.13 -26.46 -10.59
CA PRO A 254 3.33 -26.15 -11.38
C PRO A 254 3.18 -24.95 -12.33
N LEU A 255 2.02 -24.80 -12.97
CA LEU A 255 1.76 -23.69 -13.90
C LEU A 255 1.66 -22.37 -13.12
N LEU A 256 0.92 -22.38 -12.01
CA LEU A 256 0.78 -21.21 -11.18
C LEU A 256 2.11 -20.82 -10.52
N ARG A 257 2.92 -21.81 -10.12
CA ARG A 257 4.28 -21.58 -9.62
C ARG A 257 5.16 -20.89 -10.66
N LEU A 258 5.14 -21.36 -11.91
CA LEU A 258 5.91 -20.72 -12.98
C LEU A 258 5.47 -19.26 -13.20
N PHE A 259 4.16 -19.03 -13.17
CA PHE A 259 3.59 -17.69 -13.31
C PHE A 259 3.92 -16.78 -12.11
N ASP A 260 3.82 -17.30 -10.88
CA ASP A 260 4.19 -16.61 -9.64
C ASP A 260 5.69 -16.22 -9.70
N THR A 261 6.58 -17.15 -10.11
CA THR A 261 8.02 -16.86 -10.29
C THR A 261 8.27 -15.76 -11.33
N PHE A 262 7.57 -15.79 -12.48
CA PHE A 262 7.70 -14.75 -13.50
C PHE A 262 7.28 -13.38 -12.94
N THR A 263 6.12 -13.35 -12.28
CA THR A 263 5.56 -12.14 -11.67
C THR A 263 6.50 -11.57 -10.60
N GLU A 264 7.02 -12.41 -9.70
CA GLU A 264 8.00 -12.02 -8.68
C GLU A 264 9.31 -11.50 -9.28
N THR A 265 9.76 -12.06 -10.42
CA THR A 265 10.96 -11.58 -11.12
C THR A 265 10.75 -10.18 -11.69
N VAL A 266 9.60 -9.94 -12.33
CA VAL A 266 9.23 -8.61 -12.84
C VAL A 266 9.17 -7.59 -11.70
N PHE A 267 8.47 -7.92 -10.61
CA PHE A 267 8.40 -7.07 -9.42
C PHE A 267 9.76 -6.81 -8.81
N SER A 268 10.56 -7.84 -8.55
CA SER A 268 11.89 -7.68 -7.96
C SER A 268 12.76 -6.72 -8.76
N SER A 269 12.71 -6.79 -10.09
CA SER A 269 13.45 -5.87 -10.96
C SER A 269 12.94 -4.43 -10.86
N GLY A 270 11.62 -4.23 -10.83
CA GLY A 270 11.01 -2.91 -10.68
C GLY A 270 11.30 -2.30 -9.31
N ILE A 271 11.23 -3.10 -8.25
CA ILE A 271 11.57 -2.68 -6.88
C ILE A 271 13.04 -2.32 -6.77
N ALA A 272 13.95 -3.17 -7.30
CA ALA A 272 15.37 -2.85 -7.30
C ALA A 272 15.64 -1.47 -7.94
N LYS A 273 15.01 -1.17 -9.09
CA LYS A 273 15.09 0.16 -9.72
C LYS A 273 14.50 1.26 -8.84
N GLN A 274 13.33 1.04 -8.24
CA GLN A 274 12.67 2.01 -7.36
C GLN A 274 13.54 2.41 -6.16
N HIS A 275 14.40 1.51 -5.67
CA HIS A 275 15.36 1.82 -4.58
C HIS A 275 16.68 2.44 -5.07
N GLN A 276 17.07 2.26 -6.34
CA GLN A 276 18.41 2.61 -6.83
C GLN A 276 18.43 3.82 -7.77
N GLU A 277 17.33 4.09 -8.46
CA GLU A 277 17.21 5.19 -9.42
C GLU A 277 16.51 6.39 -8.75
N GLU A 278 16.97 7.62 -9.01
CA GLU A 278 16.38 8.83 -8.42
C GLU A 278 14.91 9.04 -8.85
N ALA A 279 14.64 8.74 -10.12
CA ALA A 279 13.31 8.84 -10.70
C ALA A 279 12.38 7.73 -10.15
N PRO A 280 11.08 8.03 -9.94
CA PRO A 280 10.09 6.99 -9.68
C PRO A 280 9.96 6.05 -10.88
N VAL A 281 9.83 4.75 -10.63
CA VAL A 281 9.57 3.75 -11.68
C VAL A 281 8.24 4.00 -12.39
N MET A 282 7.26 4.54 -11.66
CA MET A 282 5.96 4.94 -12.19
C MET A 282 5.79 6.45 -12.02
N ASP A 283 5.82 7.19 -13.13
CA ASP A 283 5.65 8.65 -13.17
C ASP A 283 4.17 9.06 -13.12
N ASN A 284 3.53 8.73 -11.99
CA ASN A 284 2.13 9.02 -11.67
C ASN A 284 2.00 9.96 -10.44
N MET A 285 3.05 10.73 -10.15
CA MET A 285 3.09 11.73 -9.08
C MET A 285 2.42 13.03 -9.55
N SER A 286 1.77 13.76 -8.64
CA SER A 286 1.12 15.04 -8.97
C SER A 286 2.03 16.25 -8.72
N HIS A 287 3.04 16.10 -7.87
CA HIS A 287 4.02 17.13 -7.55
C HIS A 287 5.37 16.53 -7.16
N SER A 288 6.36 17.40 -6.98
CA SER A 288 7.72 17.06 -6.55
C SER A 288 8.12 17.94 -5.37
N ASP A 289 8.95 17.41 -4.48
CA ASP A 289 9.47 18.16 -3.33
C ASP A 289 10.95 17.86 -3.08
N ASN A 290 11.76 18.91 -3.13
CA ASN A 290 13.22 18.82 -3.06
C ASN A 290 13.78 19.06 -1.64
N ARG A 291 12.93 19.08 -0.60
CA ARG A 291 13.39 19.22 0.80
C ARG A 291 14.27 18.04 1.26
N LEU A 292 14.03 16.85 0.70
CA LEU A 292 14.84 15.65 0.90
C LEU A 292 15.04 14.91 -0.44
N PRO A 293 16.10 14.10 -0.58
CA PRO A 293 16.22 13.17 -1.71
C PRO A 293 15.00 12.23 -1.82
N ASN A 294 14.56 11.94 -3.04
CA ASN A 294 13.35 11.14 -3.29
C ASN A 294 13.32 9.81 -2.52
N LYS A 295 14.47 9.13 -2.43
CA LYS A 295 14.59 7.78 -1.86
C LYS A 295 14.99 7.77 -0.39
N THR A 296 15.06 8.93 0.26
CA THR A 296 15.24 9.00 1.71
C THR A 296 14.09 8.26 2.40
N TYR A 297 14.42 7.35 3.31
CA TYR A 297 13.43 6.74 4.17
C TYR A 297 13.02 7.71 5.26
N VAL A 298 11.72 7.83 5.47
CA VAL A 298 11.15 8.69 6.50
C VAL A 298 10.23 7.89 7.42
N TRP A 299 10.24 8.27 8.69
CA TRP A 299 9.38 7.72 9.73
C TRP A 299 8.29 8.74 10.01
N GLY A 300 7.09 8.53 9.46
CA GLY A 300 6.05 9.55 9.47
C GLY A 300 4.82 9.16 10.27
N ILE A 301 4.20 10.12 10.95
CA ILE A 301 2.90 9.94 11.61
C ILE A 301 1.92 11.02 11.15
N THR A 302 0.63 10.75 11.35
CA THR A 302 -0.45 11.71 11.14
C THR A 302 -1.38 11.69 12.34
N ILE A 303 -1.64 12.86 12.94
CA ILE A 303 -2.61 13.02 14.02
C ILE A 303 -3.54 14.18 13.64
N GLY A 304 -4.82 13.87 13.42
CA GLY A 304 -5.75 14.83 12.80
C GLY A 304 -5.29 15.18 11.37
N ASP A 305 -5.20 16.47 11.09
CA ASP A 305 -4.70 17.00 9.80
C ASP A 305 -3.20 17.32 9.82
N ASP A 306 -2.51 17.13 10.95
CA ASP A 306 -1.09 17.40 11.10
C ASP A 306 -0.25 16.17 10.75
N ALA A 307 0.77 16.36 9.91
CA ALA A 307 1.65 15.33 9.40
C ALA A 307 3.11 15.73 9.64
N VAL A 308 3.89 14.79 10.18
CA VAL A 308 5.32 14.99 10.46
C VAL A 308 6.07 13.73 10.11
N CYS A 309 7.29 13.88 9.59
CA CYS A 309 8.21 12.77 9.45
C CYS A 309 9.62 13.08 9.97
N TRP A 310 10.34 12.04 10.38
CA TRP A 310 11.73 12.11 10.82
C TRP A 310 12.66 11.28 9.93
N THR A 311 13.88 11.76 9.73
CA THR A 311 14.95 11.05 9.01
C THR A 311 15.84 10.27 9.99
N ASP A 312 16.52 9.25 9.48
CA ASP A 312 17.50 8.48 10.27
C ASP A 312 18.61 9.36 10.85
N ASP A 313 19.13 10.32 10.06
CA ASP A 313 20.17 11.25 10.50
C ASP A 313 19.71 12.09 11.69
N PHE A 314 18.47 12.59 11.65
CA PHE A 314 17.94 13.42 12.73
C PHE A 314 17.68 12.61 14.00
N LEU A 315 17.24 11.35 13.85
CA LEU A 315 17.15 10.43 14.99
C LEU A 315 18.52 10.21 15.62
N ALA A 316 19.56 9.99 14.81
CA ALA A 316 20.92 9.80 15.30
C ALA A 316 21.47 11.05 16.01
N GLU A 317 21.27 12.25 15.44
CA GLU A 317 21.68 13.53 16.03
C GLU A 317 21.02 13.78 17.40
N ASN A 318 19.77 13.34 17.57
CA ASN A 318 19.02 13.44 18.81
C ASN A 318 19.16 12.20 19.71
N LYS A 319 20.21 11.39 19.50
CA LYS A 319 20.52 10.19 20.31
C LYS A 319 19.37 9.18 20.39
N GLY A 320 18.56 9.13 19.34
CA GLY A 320 17.44 8.21 19.20
C GLY A 320 16.25 8.54 20.10
N LEU A 321 16.11 9.76 20.62
CA LEU A 321 14.97 10.16 21.46
C LEU A 321 14.54 11.60 21.17
N ILE A 322 13.31 11.79 20.68
CA ILE A 322 12.76 13.10 20.33
C ILE A 322 11.40 13.26 20.99
N ASN A 323 11.25 14.31 21.80
CA ASN A 323 9.95 14.76 22.31
C ASN A 323 9.41 15.86 21.41
N THR A 324 8.13 15.81 21.08
CA THR A 324 7.46 16.82 20.24
C THR A 324 5.95 16.71 20.36
N THR A 325 5.24 17.66 19.76
CA THR A 325 3.78 17.63 19.61
C THR A 325 3.40 17.48 18.14
N VAL A 326 2.40 16.64 17.86
CA VAL A 326 1.77 16.48 16.54
C VAL A 326 0.25 16.44 16.70
N GLY A 327 -0.46 17.27 15.95
CA GLY A 327 -1.93 17.33 16.00
C GLY A 327 -2.49 17.69 17.37
N GLY A 328 -1.75 18.47 18.17
CA GLY A 328 -2.12 18.83 19.54
C GLY A 328 -1.90 17.73 20.58
N ARG A 329 -1.30 16.58 20.19
CA ARG A 329 -0.92 15.51 21.12
C ARG A 329 0.59 15.41 21.24
N ASP A 330 1.05 15.28 22.47
CA ASP A 330 2.46 15.04 22.77
C ASP A 330 2.83 13.61 22.41
N VAL A 331 4.00 13.47 21.78
CA VAL A 331 4.55 12.19 21.34
C VAL A 331 6.04 12.12 21.63
N VAL A 332 6.54 10.90 21.79
CA VAL A 332 7.97 10.61 21.81
C VAL A 332 8.32 9.66 20.68
N VAL A 333 9.32 10.03 19.89
CA VAL A 333 9.94 9.16 18.89
C VAL A 333 11.19 8.55 19.52
N SER A 334 11.33 7.24 19.42
CA SER A 334 12.49 6.53 19.94
C SER A 334 13.08 5.53 18.94
N TYR A 335 14.40 5.45 18.88
CA TYR A 335 15.11 4.41 18.14
C TYR A 335 15.74 3.41 19.12
N ASP A 336 15.40 2.13 18.96
CA ASP A 336 16.00 1.06 19.73
C ASP A 336 17.11 0.36 18.91
N PRO A 337 18.38 0.39 19.35
CA PRO A 337 19.49 -0.21 18.61
C PRO A 337 19.59 -1.73 18.75
N ILE A 338 18.94 -2.35 19.76
CA ILE A 338 18.96 -3.80 19.98
C ILE A 338 18.03 -4.48 18.96
N TYR A 339 16.87 -3.88 18.74
CA TYR A 339 15.84 -4.35 17.83
C TYR A 339 15.88 -3.67 16.46
N GLU A 340 16.70 -2.64 16.28
CA GLU A 340 16.87 -1.89 15.01
C GLU A 340 15.52 -1.33 14.53
N SER A 341 14.79 -0.66 15.43
CA SER A 341 13.41 -0.22 15.18
C SER A 341 13.14 1.18 15.70
N VAL A 342 12.38 1.97 14.93
CA VAL A 342 11.84 3.26 15.36
C VAL A 342 10.41 3.07 15.87
N GLY A 343 10.17 3.49 17.11
CA GLY A 343 8.84 3.59 17.71
C GLY A 343 8.39 5.05 17.83
N VAL A 344 7.08 5.27 17.77
CA VAL A 344 6.46 6.54 18.13
C VAL A 344 5.33 6.26 19.10
N TRP A 345 5.29 7.01 20.20
CA TRP A 345 4.40 6.75 21.33
C TRP A 345 3.67 8.02 21.72
N TYR A 346 2.39 7.90 22.07
CA TYR A 346 1.67 9.00 22.72
C TYR A 346 2.23 9.23 24.13
N ASN A 347 2.45 10.49 24.48
CA ASN A 347 2.92 10.91 25.79
C ASN A 347 1.86 11.78 26.48
N ASP A 348 0.99 11.17 27.27
CA ASP A 348 -0.05 11.90 28.00
C ASP A 348 0.42 12.33 29.42
N SER A 349 1.72 12.26 29.72
CA SER A 349 2.28 12.57 31.06
C SER A 349 2.43 14.07 31.36
N GLY A 350 2.43 14.91 30.32
CA GLY A 350 2.68 16.36 30.43
C GLY A 350 4.14 16.74 30.72
N ALA A 351 5.07 15.77 30.73
CA ALA A 351 6.50 16.01 30.89
C ALA A 351 7.31 15.30 29.78
N PRO A 352 8.47 15.85 29.36
CA PRO A 352 9.33 15.19 28.38
C PRO A 352 9.79 13.82 28.88
N ILE A 353 9.68 12.81 28.01
CA ILE A 353 10.19 11.46 28.25
C ILE A 353 11.71 11.48 28.15
N THR A 354 12.37 10.94 29.17
CA THR A 354 13.84 10.83 29.21
C THR A 354 14.36 9.44 28.86
N HIS A 355 13.49 8.43 28.99
CA HIS A 355 13.78 7.05 28.63
C HIS A 355 12.49 6.33 28.22
N VAL A 356 12.55 5.56 27.15
CA VAL A 356 11.50 4.63 26.74
C VAL A 356 12.14 3.43 26.07
N ASP A 357 11.74 2.22 26.46
CA ASP A 357 12.21 0.99 25.80
C ASP A 357 11.42 0.68 24.52
N PHE A 358 11.83 -0.36 23.80
CA PHE A 358 11.14 -0.81 22.59
C PHE A 358 9.67 -1.21 22.80
N PHE A 359 9.29 -1.62 24.01
CA PHE A 359 7.93 -2.05 24.35
C PHE A 359 7.06 -0.89 24.86
N GLY A 360 7.62 0.30 25.00
CA GLY A 360 6.91 1.51 25.43
C GLY A 360 6.92 1.70 26.95
N HIS A 361 7.74 0.97 27.72
CA HIS A 361 7.95 1.29 29.12
C HIS A 361 8.82 2.53 29.22
N ALA A 362 8.23 3.61 29.73
CA ALA A 362 8.88 4.88 29.95
C ALA A 362 8.97 5.21 31.45
N ASP A 363 9.64 6.31 31.76
CA ASP A 363 9.68 6.94 33.08
C ASP A 363 8.29 7.27 33.66
N CYS A 364 7.29 7.51 32.81
CA CYS A 364 5.90 7.73 33.20
C CYS A 364 4.99 6.48 33.17
N GLY A 365 5.55 5.30 32.87
CA GLY A 365 4.81 4.04 32.77
C GLY A 365 4.67 3.55 31.33
N GLN A 366 3.63 2.74 31.08
CA GLN A 366 3.39 2.13 29.76
C GLN A 366 2.79 3.16 28.78
N LEU A 367 3.49 3.43 27.69
CA LEU A 367 3.00 4.27 26.61
C LEU A 367 2.23 3.45 25.57
N THR A 368 1.35 4.13 24.83
CA THR A 368 0.61 3.56 23.70
C THR A 368 1.26 3.96 22.40
N ARG A 369 1.52 2.98 21.52
CA ARG A 369 2.15 3.20 20.22
C ARG A 369 1.19 3.95 19.29
N VAL A 370 1.72 4.90 18.54
CA VAL A 370 0.97 5.63 17.51
C VAL A 370 0.65 4.71 16.35
N GLU A 371 -0.64 4.52 16.09
CA GLU A 371 -1.18 3.60 15.11
C GLU A 371 -0.96 4.04 13.65
N THR A 372 -0.72 5.34 13.44
CA THR A 372 -0.52 5.95 12.12
C THR A 372 0.95 6.02 11.68
N LEU A 373 1.86 5.36 12.41
CA LEU A 373 3.27 5.28 12.05
C LEU A 373 3.45 4.57 10.71
N ARG A 374 3.98 5.29 9.74
CA ARG A 374 4.38 4.81 8.41
C ARG A 374 5.89 4.66 8.42
N SER A 375 6.32 3.44 8.73
CA SER A 375 7.71 3.09 9.01
C SER A 375 8.57 2.91 7.77
N GLY A 376 9.48 3.86 7.52
CA GLY A 376 10.50 3.76 6.48
C GLY A 376 9.94 3.96 5.07
N MET A 377 8.93 4.82 4.92
CA MET A 377 8.35 5.16 3.61
C MET A 377 9.33 6.01 2.79
N PHE A 378 9.30 5.92 1.46
CA PHE A 378 10.10 6.86 0.65
C PHE A 378 9.57 8.29 0.74
N TRP A 379 10.46 9.27 0.87
CA TRP A 379 10.14 10.70 0.94
C TRP A 379 9.23 11.15 -0.20
N HIS A 380 9.59 10.85 -1.46
CA HIS A 380 8.80 11.31 -2.62
C HIS A 380 7.35 10.81 -2.57
N VAL A 381 7.11 9.63 -1.98
CA VAL A 381 5.75 9.09 -1.83
C VAL A 381 5.08 9.71 -0.60
N TRP A 382 5.79 9.89 0.52
CA TRP A 382 5.24 10.56 1.71
C TRP A 382 4.70 11.95 1.37
N VAL A 383 5.51 12.76 0.68
CA VAL A 383 5.15 14.15 0.36
C VAL A 383 4.00 14.25 -0.65
N GLU A 384 3.84 13.28 -1.55
CA GLU A 384 2.68 13.20 -2.46
C GLU A 384 1.34 13.17 -1.72
N PHE A 385 1.31 12.51 -0.56
CA PHE A 385 0.08 12.37 0.23
C PHE A 385 0.00 13.39 1.39
N PHE A 386 1.13 13.96 1.79
CA PHE A 386 1.26 14.92 2.90
C PHE A 386 2.14 16.11 2.51
N PRO A 387 1.75 16.95 1.51
CA PRO A 387 2.62 18.01 0.99
C PRO A 387 2.97 19.07 2.05
N GLY A 388 2.05 19.33 2.98
CA GLY A 388 2.23 20.26 4.10
C GLY A 388 2.97 19.68 5.31
N THR A 389 3.55 18.47 5.19
CA THR A 389 4.27 17.82 6.30
C THR A 389 5.44 18.67 6.80
N ASP A 390 5.66 18.65 8.11
CA ASP A 390 6.94 19.09 8.67
C ASP A 390 7.96 17.95 8.62
N ILE A 391 9.23 18.32 8.60
CA ILE A 391 10.38 17.41 8.59
C ILE A 391 11.18 17.66 9.85
N ASN A 392 11.53 16.59 10.57
CA ASN A 392 12.42 16.64 11.72
C ASN A 392 11.93 17.59 12.83
N ARG A 393 10.62 17.59 13.08
CA ARG A 393 10.04 18.40 14.16
C ARG A 393 10.57 17.93 15.51
N SER A 394 11.04 18.87 16.32
CA SER A 394 11.38 18.70 17.72
C SER A 394 10.96 19.96 18.48
N GLY A 395 10.76 19.87 19.79
CA GLY A 395 10.40 21.04 20.57
C GLY A 395 9.72 20.72 21.89
N PRO A 396 9.45 21.75 22.71
CA PRO A 396 8.76 21.57 23.97
C PRO A 396 7.38 20.96 23.73
N LEU A 397 6.98 20.08 24.64
CA LEU A 397 5.63 19.54 24.71
C LEU A 397 4.60 20.66 24.87
N HIS A 398 3.33 20.39 24.55
CA HIS A 398 2.25 21.32 24.85
C HIS A 398 2.21 21.56 26.36
N THR A 399 2.69 22.73 26.78
CA THR A 399 2.43 23.22 28.13
C THR A 399 0.95 23.53 28.21
N THR A 400 0.19 22.76 28.99
CA THR A 400 -1.15 23.19 29.39
C THR A 400 -0.97 24.54 30.11
N PRO A 401 -1.62 25.63 29.66
CA PRO A 401 -1.49 26.90 30.36
C PRO A 401 -1.93 26.72 31.81
N ASP A 402 -1.07 27.11 32.76
CA ASP A 402 -1.39 27.07 34.19
C ASP A 402 -2.67 27.89 34.42
N PRO A 403 -3.76 27.29 34.93
CA PRO A 403 -4.99 28.03 35.22
C PRO A 403 -4.80 29.15 36.25
N ARG A 404 -3.62 29.25 36.89
CA ARG A 404 -3.23 30.36 37.78
C ARG A 404 -2.65 31.59 37.05
N GLN A 405 -2.45 31.54 35.74
CA GLN A 405 -2.13 32.74 34.96
C GLN A 405 -3.39 33.35 34.37
N THR A 406 -4.15 34.05 35.23
CA THR A 406 -5.16 35.01 34.77
C THR A 406 -4.43 36.17 34.09
N PRO A 407 -4.84 36.62 32.89
CA PRO A 407 -4.33 37.87 32.35
C PRO A 407 -4.79 38.99 33.28
N ALA A 408 -3.84 39.75 33.83
CA ALA A 408 -4.15 41.01 34.48
C ALA A 408 -4.89 41.88 33.46
N GLN A 409 -6.18 42.14 33.73
CA GLN A 409 -6.94 43.13 32.99
C GLN A 409 -6.29 44.50 33.26
N SER A 410 -5.77 45.12 32.21
CA SER A 410 -5.39 46.53 32.24
C SER A 410 -6.64 47.37 31.99
N GLU A 411 -6.96 48.23 32.96
CA GLU A 411 -7.95 49.32 32.90
C GLU A 411 -7.69 50.32 31.78
#